data_AF-A0A7S2VX61-F1
#
_entry.id   AF-A0A7S2VX61-F1
#
_cell.length_a   1.000
_cell.length_b   1.000
_cell.length_c   1.000
_cell.angle_alpha   90.00
_cell.angle_beta   90.00
_cell.angle_gamma   90.00
#
_symmetry.space_group_name_H-M   'P 1'
#
loop_
_entity.id
_entity.type
_entity.pdbx_description
1 polymer ?
#
loop_
_entity_poly.entity_id
_entity_poly.type
_entity_poly.pdbx_seq_one_letter_code
_entity_poly.pdbx_strand_id
1 'polypeptide(L)'
;ERRHCAAAATPGRAEMSAARRALDPVAREAKRLGFVARSALKLLEVDAKFGVLARLPRDGARVLDLGCAPGAWMQVVHKVAHRSTRVVGVDLTAVDVEGLRY
;
A
#
# COMPACT_ATOMS: atom_id res chain seq x y z
N GLU A 1 -38.81 36.05 4.41
CA GLU A 1 -38.75 34.58 4.51
C GLU A 1 -37.37 34.08 4.08
N ARG A 2 -36.69 33.23 4.88
CA ARG A 2 -35.37 32.67 4.53
C ARG A 2 -35.56 31.27 3.93
N ARG A 3 -35.46 31.16 2.60
CA ARG A 3 -35.35 29.87 1.93
C ARG A 3 -33.98 29.26 2.26
N HIS A 4 -33.94 28.38 3.26
CA HIS A 4 -32.81 27.48 3.45
C HIS A 4 -32.88 26.41 2.38
N CYS A 5 -32.07 26.56 1.33
CA CYS A 5 -31.72 25.45 0.45
C CYS A 5 -30.78 24.54 1.25
N ALA A 6 -31.28 23.39 1.72
CA ALA A 6 -30.44 22.37 2.31
C ALA A 6 -29.52 21.80 1.22
N ALA A 7 -28.23 22.14 1.28
CA ALA A 7 -27.23 21.50 0.44
C ALA A 7 -27.20 20.00 0.79
N ALA A 8 -27.63 19.17 -0.16
CA ALA A 8 -27.48 17.73 -0.06
C ALA A 8 -25.98 17.42 0.12
N ALA A 9 -25.66 16.69 1.19
CA ALA A 9 -24.29 16.27 1.48
C ALA A 9 -23.74 15.47 0.29
N THR A 10 -22.66 15.97 -0.31
CA THR A 10 -21.88 15.25 -1.31
C THR A 10 -21.44 13.92 -0.71
N PRO A 11 -21.76 12.77 -1.32
CA PRO A 11 -21.32 11.50 -0.78
C PRO A 11 -19.79 11.49 -0.74
N GLY A 12 -19.24 11.28 0.46
CA GLY A 12 -17.82 11.15 0.66
C GLY A 12 -17.26 9.99 -0.17
N ARG A 13 -15.97 10.07 -0.52
CA ARG A 13 -15.19 9.09 -1.32
C ARG A 13 -15.19 7.64 -0.80
N ALA A 14 -15.98 7.31 0.22
CA ALA A 14 -15.93 6.06 0.99
C ALA A 14 -17.01 5.02 0.63
N GLU A 15 -17.79 5.18 -0.43
CA GLU A 15 -18.79 4.16 -0.80
C GLU A 15 -18.41 3.41 -2.09
N MET A 16 -17.38 2.58 -1.97
CA MET A 16 -17.31 1.35 -2.76
C MET A 16 -17.83 0.21 -1.86
N SER A 17 -18.94 -0.42 -2.24
CA SER A 17 -19.58 -1.46 -1.44
C SER A 17 -18.59 -2.56 -1.08
N ALA A 18 -18.68 -3.10 0.14
CA ALA A 18 -17.84 -4.22 0.57
C ALA A 18 -17.90 -5.41 -0.40
N ALA A 19 -19.05 -5.59 -1.07
CA ALA A 19 -19.24 -6.58 -2.14
C ALA A 19 -18.30 -6.36 -3.34
N ARG A 20 -18.06 -5.11 -3.75
CA ARG A 20 -17.09 -4.80 -4.82
C ARG A 20 -15.65 -5.07 -4.40
N ARG A 21 -15.30 -4.87 -3.12
CA ARG A 21 -13.96 -5.20 -2.58
C ARG A 21 -13.69 -6.71 -2.59
N ALA A 22 -14.71 -7.52 -2.30
CA ALA A 22 -14.61 -8.99 -2.35
C ALA A 22 -14.38 -9.55 -3.76
N LEU A 23 -14.70 -8.78 -4.80
CA LEU A 23 -14.57 -9.16 -6.21
C LEU A 23 -13.32 -8.60 -6.90
N ASP A 24 -12.48 -7.80 -6.23
CA ASP A 24 -11.29 -7.21 -6.85
C ASP A 24 -10.26 -8.30 -7.23
N PRO A 25 -10.04 -8.58 -8.54
CA PRO A 25 -9.11 -9.61 -8.98
C PRO A 25 -7.67 -9.31 -8.56
N VAL A 26 -7.30 -8.03 -8.49
CA VAL A 26 -5.94 -7.59 -8.12
C VAL A 26 -5.71 -7.84 -6.63
N ALA A 27 -6.71 -7.61 -5.79
CA ALA A 27 -6.61 -7.93 -4.37
C ALA A 27 -6.50 -9.44 -4.13
N ARG A 28 -7.23 -10.25 -4.91
CA ARG A 28 -7.12 -11.72 -4.87
C ARG A 28 -5.74 -12.19 -5.28
N GLU A 29 -5.20 -11.62 -6.35
CA GLU A 29 -3.86 -11.96 -6.83
C GLU A 29 -2.77 -11.53 -5.85
N ALA A 30 -2.87 -10.33 -5.27
CA ALA A 30 -1.94 -9.87 -4.23
C ALA A 30 -1.93 -10.83 -3.04
N LYS A 31 -3.12 -11.26 -2.59
CA LYS A 31 -3.26 -12.24 -1.52
C LYS A 31 -2.68 -13.60 -1.90
N ARG A 32 -2.89 -14.08 -3.14
CA ARG A 32 -2.30 -15.32 -3.67
C ARG A 32 -0.76 -15.27 -3.65
N LEU A 33 -0.20 -14.10 -3.94
CA LEU A 33 1.24 -13.84 -3.90
C LEU A 33 1.78 -13.56 -2.48
N GLY A 34 0.94 -13.61 -1.45
CA GLY A 34 1.34 -13.42 -0.05
C GLY A 34 1.49 -11.96 0.38
N PHE A 35 0.96 -11.01 -0.38
CA PHE A 35 0.94 -9.60 0.00
C PHE A 35 -0.33 -9.25 0.79
N VAL A 36 -0.21 -8.37 1.77
CA VAL A 36 -1.34 -7.96 2.62
C VAL A 36 -2.30 -6.96 1.97
N ALA A 37 -1.86 -6.30 0.90
CA ALA A 37 -2.73 -5.41 0.14
C ALA A 37 -2.35 -5.35 -1.33
N ARG A 38 -3.33 -4.96 -2.16
CA ARG A 38 -3.15 -4.76 -3.61
C ARG A 38 -2.16 -3.66 -3.99
N SER A 39 -1.82 -2.77 -3.05
CA SER A 39 -0.82 -1.72 -3.27
C SER A 39 0.58 -2.28 -3.49
N ALA A 40 0.88 -3.49 -3.00
CA ALA A 40 2.15 -4.18 -3.29
C ALA A 40 2.38 -4.36 -4.80
N LEU A 41 1.36 -4.84 -5.52
CA LEU A 41 1.47 -5.06 -6.98
C LEU A 41 1.70 -3.76 -7.74
N LYS A 42 1.15 -2.64 -7.25
CA LYS A 42 1.40 -1.33 -7.85
C LYS A 42 2.86 -0.92 -7.71
N LEU A 43 3.48 -1.12 -6.54
CA LEU A 43 4.88 -0.78 -6.34
C LEU A 43 5.79 -1.67 -7.20
N LEU A 44 5.48 -2.97 -7.31
CA LEU A 44 6.18 -3.87 -8.22
C LEU A 44 6.09 -3.41 -9.68
N GLU A 45 4.92 -2.96 -10.13
CA GLU A 45 4.75 -2.42 -11.48
C GLU A 45 5.54 -1.11 -11.69
N VAL A 46 5.54 -0.22 -10.69
CA VAL A 46 6.34 1.02 -10.71
C VAL A 46 7.84 0.68 -10.76
N ASP A 47 8.29 -0.29 -9.97
CA ASP A 47 9.69 -0.73 -10.00
C ASP A 47 10.05 -1.38 -11.34
N ALA A 48 9.17 -2.20 -11.92
CA ALA A 48 9.40 -2.77 -13.24
C ALA A 48 9.53 -1.70 -14.33
N LYS A 49 8.75 -0.60 -14.24
CA LYS A 49 8.78 0.49 -15.24
C LYS A 49 9.93 1.47 -15.04
N PHE A 50 10.25 1.80 -13.80
CA PHE A 50 11.14 2.93 -13.47
C PHE A 50 12.39 2.53 -12.68
N GLY A 51 12.44 1.31 -12.15
CA GLY A 51 13.55 0.79 -11.35
C GLY A 51 13.72 1.52 -10.02
N VAL A 52 12.64 1.94 -9.37
CA VAL A 52 12.70 2.76 -8.14
C VAL A 52 13.36 2.03 -6.96
N LEU A 53 13.25 0.70 -6.91
CA LEU A 53 13.93 -0.18 -5.95
C LEU A 53 15.18 -0.80 -6.58
N ALA A 54 15.11 -1.23 -7.84
CA ALA A 54 16.22 -1.87 -8.54
C ALA A 54 17.47 -0.98 -8.70
N ARG A 55 17.29 0.35 -8.71
CA ARG A 55 18.38 1.32 -8.81
C ARG A 55 18.90 1.83 -7.46
N LEU A 56 18.36 1.32 -6.35
CA LEU A 56 18.87 1.69 -5.03
C LEU A 56 20.34 1.27 -4.90
N PRO A 57 21.16 2.02 -4.13
CA PRO A 57 22.52 1.61 -3.83
C PRO A 57 22.56 0.19 -3.26
N ARG A 58 23.54 -0.61 -3.68
CA ARG A 58 23.72 -1.98 -3.19
C ARG A 58 23.94 -2.06 -1.70
N ASP A 59 24.54 -1.03 -1.11
CA ASP A 59 24.84 -0.94 0.31
C ASP A 59 24.35 0.39 0.87
N GLY A 60 23.77 0.34 2.07
CA GLY A 60 23.35 1.53 2.80
C GLY A 60 22.09 2.22 2.29
N ALA A 61 21.35 1.62 1.34
CA ALA A 61 20.05 2.13 0.92
C ALA A 61 19.08 2.21 2.12
N ARG A 62 18.34 3.33 2.20
CA ARG A 62 17.32 3.58 3.22
C ARG A 62 16.02 3.99 2.55
N VAL A 63 14.95 3.34 2.92
CA VAL A 63 13.60 3.58 2.40
C VAL A 63 12.69 4.01 3.53
N LEU A 64 11.92 5.07 3.31
CA LEU A 64 10.88 5.55 4.22
C LEU A 64 9.53 5.36 3.55
N ASP A 65 8.65 4.60 4.19
CA ASP A 65 7.27 4.34 3.74
C ASP A 65 6.30 5.13 4.62
N LEU A 66 5.63 6.12 4.04
CA LEU A 66 4.71 7.02 4.75
C LEU A 66 3.26 6.62 4.47
N GLY A 67 2.46 6.49 5.52
CA GLY A 67 1.12 5.90 5.41
C GLY A 67 1.22 4.39 5.12
N CYS A 68 2.14 3.71 5.83
CA CYS A 68 2.53 2.37 5.48
C CYS A 68 1.47 1.31 5.81
N ALA A 69 0.46 1.58 6.64
CA ALA A 69 -0.53 0.57 7.03
C ALA A 69 -1.32 0.07 5.80
N PRO A 70 -1.44 -1.26 5.58
CA PRO A 70 -1.13 -2.39 6.48
C PRO A 70 0.28 -3.01 6.34
N GLY A 71 1.20 -2.39 5.59
CA GLY A 71 2.61 -2.81 5.45
C GLY A 71 2.98 -3.35 4.08
N ALA A 72 2.12 -3.21 3.07
CA ALA A 72 2.28 -3.87 1.78
C ALA A 72 3.52 -3.40 0.98
N TRP A 73 3.89 -2.12 1.05
CA TRP A 73 5.08 -1.61 0.36
C TRP A 73 6.36 -2.03 1.08
N MET A 74 6.37 -2.01 2.42
CA MET A 74 7.46 -2.59 3.21
C MET A 74 7.71 -4.06 2.86
N GLN A 75 6.66 -4.88 2.66
CA GLN A 75 6.81 -6.26 2.19
C GLN A 75 7.53 -6.35 0.84
N VAL A 76 7.16 -5.48 -0.12
CA VAL A 76 7.80 -5.45 -1.44
C VAL A 76 9.27 -5.06 -1.32
N VAL A 77 9.57 -4.02 -0.56
CA VAL A 77 10.96 -3.56 -0.34
C VAL A 77 11.80 -4.68 0.25
N HIS A 78 11.30 -5.38 1.27
CA HIS A 78 12.03 -6.49 1.89
C HIS A 78 12.29 -7.66 0.93
N LYS A 79 11.31 -7.99 0.05
CA LYS A 79 11.43 -9.11 -0.89
C LYS A 79 12.31 -8.80 -2.11
N VAL A 80 12.33 -7.55 -2.57
CA VAL A 80 12.92 -7.18 -3.87
C VAL A 80 14.22 -6.39 -3.74
N ALA A 81 14.34 -5.52 -2.74
CA ALA A 81 15.53 -4.69 -2.58
C ALA A 81 16.73 -5.51 -2.08
N HIS A 82 17.92 -4.91 -2.13
CA HIS A 82 19.14 -5.53 -1.61
C HIS A 82 19.02 -5.81 -0.11
N ARG A 83 19.58 -6.92 0.38
CA ARG A 83 19.52 -7.34 1.80
C ARG A 83 20.02 -6.29 2.80
N SER A 84 20.91 -5.40 2.36
CA SER A 84 21.46 -4.30 3.15
C SER A 84 20.50 -3.10 3.27
N THR A 85 19.43 -3.08 2.48
CA THR A 85 18.42 -2.02 2.46
C THR A 85 17.66 -2.02 3.77
N ARG A 86 17.58 -0.85 4.41
CA ARG A 86 16.77 -0.65 5.61
C ARG A 86 15.49 0.08 5.24
N VAL A 87 14.35 -0.45 5.66
CA VAL A 87 13.04 0.17 5.46
C VAL A 87 12.45 0.57 6.81
N VAL A 88 11.87 1.77 6.87
CA VAL A 88 11.15 2.30 8.03
C VAL A 88 9.75 2.70 7.56
N GLY A 89 8.73 2.20 8.23
CA GLY A 89 7.34 2.59 8.00
C GLY A 89 6.85 3.56 9.05
N VAL A 90 6.08 4.57 8.66
CA VAL A 90 5.42 5.51 9.56
C VAL A 90 3.95 5.60 9.18
N ASP A 91 3.07 5.35 10.14
CA ASP A 91 1.63 5.47 10.00
C ASP A 91 1.01 5.92 11.32
N LEU A 92 -0.21 6.47 11.26
CA LEU A 92 -1.01 6.80 12.44
C LEU A 92 -1.67 5.54 13.05
N THR A 93 -1.85 4.51 12.24
CA THR A 93 -2.43 3.23 12.61
C THR A 93 -1.31 2.24 12.89
N ALA A 94 -1.48 1.43 13.93
CA ALA A 94 -0.54 0.34 14.19
C ALA A 94 -0.51 -0.65 13.02
N VAL A 95 0.69 -0.99 12.58
CA VAL A 95 0.92 -2.06 11.60
C VAL A 95 1.27 -3.32 12.37
N ASP A 96 0.45 -4.36 12.21
CA ASP A 96 0.75 -5.68 12.76
C ASP A 96 1.89 -6.32 11.96
N VAL A 97 3.07 -6.35 12.57
CA VAL A 97 4.28 -6.95 12.01
C VAL A 97 4.39 -8.44 12.27
N GLU A 98 3.67 -8.99 13.26
CA GLU A 98 3.76 -10.41 13.64
C GLU A 98 3.14 -11.31 12.55
N GLY A 99 2.08 -10.84 11.90
CA GLY A 99 1.46 -11.53 10.76
C GLY A 99 2.18 -11.32 9.41
N LEU A 100 3.11 -10.36 9.33
CA LEU A 100 3.77 -9.98 8.08
C LEU A 100 5.01 -10.85 7.84
N ARG A 101 4.88 -11.85 6.96
CA ARG A 101 6.03 -12.63 6.46
C ARG A 101 6.79 -11.85 5.39
N TYR A 102 7.74 -11.01 5.80
CA TYR A 102 8.67 -10.33 4.89
C TYR A 102 9.68 -11.33 4.32
#